data_AF-A0A834X3B6-F1
#
_entry.id   AF-A0A834X3B6-F1
#
_cell.length_a   1.000
_cell.length_b   1.000
_cell.length_c   1.000
_cell.angle_alpha   90.00
_cell.angle_beta   90.00
_cell.angle_gamma   90.00
#
_symmetry.space_group_name_H-M   'P 1'
#
loop_
_entity.id
_entity.type
_entity.pdbx_description
1 polymer ?
#
loop_
_entity_poly.entity_id
_entity_poly.type
_entity_poly.pdbx_seq_one_letter_code
_entity_poly.pdbx_strand_id
1 'polypeptide(L)'
;MSFSFFKILRPKTPPEVAKSIKDSLMALDTKTVVEALEEVEKNFVTMRCMLSGDGESEPNVDQVSQLVEEVCKGDIIALIIHKLPVLGWEARKDLIHCWSILLKQKVDSKYCCVEYIEQHPELLDFLVVCFNCNHAADASGDVGIAMLALHSYDNKEIALNCGIMLRECIKFPALAKYLLESPSFELFFKFVELPNFDVASDAFSTFKDLLTKHGKLVSEFLADHYSEFFDLYEKILTSTNYVTRRQSLKILSEFLLEAPNSPIMKRYIQEVRHLKVMMTLLKFIQNAHLTHTTMSLAFEIIVLFMLSRHPMYVFVANPNKPRDVKFILTKNREKLLELLHNLSPGKGSEDEQFEEEKEFIIQEIERVSANHSLSCSLERIIIDDPPDVLSNPIATELRIDVT
;
A
#
# COMPACT_ATOMS: atom_id res chain seq x y z
N MET A 1 -30.46 46.95 34.51
CA MET A 1 -29.40 46.17 33.83
C MET A 1 -29.61 44.72 34.19
N SER A 2 -30.14 43.92 33.26
CA SER A 2 -30.33 42.49 33.45
C SER A 2 -29.02 41.78 33.07
N PHE A 3 -28.29 41.32 34.08
CA PHE A 3 -27.15 40.43 33.89
C PHE A 3 -27.71 39.05 33.54
N SER A 4 -27.64 38.69 32.26
CA SER A 4 -27.94 37.33 31.82
C SER A 4 -26.83 36.40 32.29
N PHE A 5 -27.17 35.58 33.29
CA PHE A 5 -26.37 34.45 33.72
C PHE A 5 -26.06 33.55 32.52
N PHE A 6 -24.79 33.25 32.30
CA PHE A 6 -24.38 32.12 31.46
C PHE A 6 -25.14 30.88 31.94
N LYS A 7 -26.09 30.40 31.13
CA LYS A 7 -26.69 29.08 31.32
C LYS A 7 -25.53 28.09 31.29
N ILE A 8 -25.19 27.50 32.42
CA ILE A 8 -24.43 26.25 32.46
C ILE A 8 -25.26 25.26 31.65
N LEU A 9 -24.85 25.01 30.41
CA LEU A 9 -25.48 24.02 29.55
C LEU A 9 -25.36 22.69 30.30
N ARG A 10 -26.50 22.06 30.59
CA ARG A 10 -26.53 20.70 31.14
C ARG A 10 -25.65 19.83 30.24
N PRO A 11 -24.75 19.00 30.80
CA PRO A 11 -23.95 18.10 29.98
C PRO A 11 -24.90 17.22 29.16
N LYS A 12 -24.73 17.25 27.83
CA LYS A 12 -25.54 16.46 26.89
C LYS A 12 -25.30 14.97 27.20
N THR A 13 -26.38 14.20 27.24
CA THR A 13 -26.29 12.73 27.36
C THR A 13 -25.80 12.11 26.04
N PRO A 14 -25.21 10.89 26.05
CA PRO A 14 -24.74 10.26 24.81
C PRO A 14 -25.80 10.17 23.69
N PRO A 15 -27.07 9.81 23.95
CA PRO A 15 -28.10 9.82 22.92
C PRO A 15 -28.44 11.23 22.39
N GLU A 16 -28.40 12.25 23.26
CA GLU A 16 -28.59 13.65 22.84
C GLU A 16 -27.45 14.13 21.95
N VAL A 17 -26.20 13.73 22.26
CA VAL A 17 -25.03 14.04 21.41
C VAL A 17 -25.17 13.38 20.04
N ALA A 18 -25.44 12.07 19.99
CA ALA A 18 -25.62 11.34 18.74
C ALA A 18 -26.75 11.96 17.89
N LYS A 19 -27.91 12.24 18.50
CA LYS A 19 -29.02 12.88 17.80
C LYS A 19 -28.65 14.27 17.27
N SER A 20 -27.98 15.09 18.08
CA SER A 20 -27.53 16.43 17.69
C SER A 20 -26.58 16.38 16.50
N ILE A 21 -25.65 15.42 16.48
CA ILE A 21 -24.73 15.19 15.35
C ILE A 21 -25.52 14.83 14.10
N LYS A 22 -26.40 13.82 14.18
CA LYS A 22 -27.23 13.38 13.05
C LYS A 22 -28.04 14.53 12.46
N ASP A 23 -28.76 15.26 13.30
CA ASP A 23 -29.60 16.38 12.89
C ASP A 23 -28.75 17.50 12.23
N SER A 24 -27.56 17.78 12.77
CA SER A 24 -26.65 18.78 12.20
C SER A 24 -26.05 18.36 10.84
N LEU A 25 -25.69 17.08 10.67
CA LEU A 25 -25.18 16.55 9.40
C LEU A 25 -26.27 16.52 8.32
N MET A 26 -27.50 16.15 8.67
CA MET A 26 -28.64 16.18 7.75
C MET A 26 -29.05 17.62 7.37
N ALA A 27 -28.82 18.59 8.27
CA ALA A 27 -29.10 19.99 8.00
C ALA A 27 -28.18 20.59 6.93
N LEU A 28 -26.99 20.01 6.67
CA LEU A 28 -26.09 20.45 5.61
C LEU A 28 -26.73 20.37 4.21
N ASP A 29 -27.72 19.49 4.01
CA ASP A 29 -28.43 19.35 2.74
C ASP A 29 -29.60 20.33 2.56
N THR A 30 -30.04 20.99 3.64
CA THR A 30 -31.35 21.68 3.68
C THR A 30 -31.31 23.12 4.19
N LYS A 31 -30.28 23.53 4.94
CA LYS A 31 -30.17 24.87 5.56
C LYS A 31 -29.11 25.75 4.89
N THR A 32 -29.07 27.02 5.30
CA THR A 32 -27.93 27.93 5.13
C THR A 32 -26.64 27.24 5.58
N VAL A 33 -25.79 26.88 4.60
CA VAL A 33 -24.60 26.02 4.77
C VAL A 33 -23.69 26.47 5.92
N VAL A 34 -23.56 27.78 6.15
CA VAL A 34 -22.66 28.35 7.18
C VAL A 34 -23.11 28.01 8.61
N GLU A 35 -24.39 28.23 8.95
CA GLU A 35 -24.90 27.97 10.31
C GLU A 35 -24.92 26.47 10.63
N ALA A 36 -25.17 25.63 9.60
CA ALA A 36 -25.14 24.19 9.76
C ALA A 36 -23.71 23.68 10.01
N LEU A 37 -22.70 24.22 9.32
CA LEU A 37 -21.30 23.85 9.53
C LEU A 37 -20.79 24.20 10.93
N GLU A 38 -21.13 25.38 11.47
CA GLU A 38 -20.77 25.76 12.85
C GLU A 38 -21.39 24.82 13.89
N GLU A 39 -22.62 24.36 13.65
CA GLU A 39 -23.30 23.44 14.56
C GLU A 39 -22.68 22.03 14.51
N VAL A 40 -22.29 21.56 13.32
CA VAL A 40 -21.56 20.30 13.17
C VAL A 40 -20.23 20.35 13.93
N GLU A 41 -19.47 21.45 13.79
CA GLU A 41 -18.19 21.62 14.48
C GLU A 41 -18.35 21.58 16.00
N LYS A 42 -19.32 22.32 16.57
CA LYS A 42 -19.63 22.27 18.00
C LYS A 42 -20.00 20.87 18.49
N ASN A 43 -20.76 20.13 17.68
CA ASN A 43 -21.17 18.77 18.02
C ASN A 43 -20.01 17.78 17.94
N PHE A 44 -19.08 17.93 17.00
CA PHE A 44 -17.86 17.12 16.95
C PHE A 44 -16.89 17.43 18.09
N VAL A 45 -16.75 18.68 18.51
CA VAL A 45 -15.99 19.02 19.73
C VAL A 45 -16.62 18.34 20.96
N THR A 46 -17.95 18.38 21.06
CA THR A 46 -18.67 17.71 22.16
C THR A 46 -18.43 16.21 22.15
N MET A 47 -18.51 15.58 20.98
CA MET A 47 -18.19 14.16 20.79
C MET A 47 -16.76 13.84 21.20
N ARG A 48 -15.79 14.65 20.77
CA ARG A 48 -14.37 14.51 21.09
C ARG A 48 -14.14 14.55 22.60
N CYS A 49 -14.72 15.53 23.30
CA CYS A 49 -14.62 15.64 24.75
C CYS A 49 -15.21 14.43 25.46
N MET A 50 -16.35 13.90 24.99
CA MET A 50 -16.95 12.68 25.57
C MET A 50 -16.07 11.44 25.33
N LEU A 51 -15.42 11.35 24.17
CA LEU A 51 -14.57 10.20 23.80
C LEU A 51 -13.16 10.24 24.41
N SER A 52 -12.57 11.42 24.57
CA SER A 52 -11.15 11.58 24.95
C SER A 52 -10.93 12.22 26.33
N GLY A 53 -11.99 12.76 26.94
CA GLY A 53 -11.87 13.68 28.07
C GLY A 53 -11.56 15.11 27.62
N ASP A 54 -11.71 16.06 28.53
CA ASP A 54 -11.46 17.50 28.32
C ASP A 54 -10.14 17.99 28.93
N GLY A 55 -9.30 17.05 29.41
CA GLY A 55 -8.03 17.32 30.09
C GLY A 55 -8.16 17.49 31.60
N GLU A 56 -9.37 17.70 32.12
CA GLU A 56 -9.66 17.76 33.56
C GLU A 56 -10.35 16.48 34.05
N SER A 57 -11.17 15.86 33.20
CA SER A 57 -11.90 14.62 33.51
C SER A 57 -11.56 13.51 32.51
N GLU A 58 -11.34 12.29 33.03
CA GLU A 58 -11.19 11.09 32.19
C GLU A 58 -12.54 10.70 31.54
N PRO A 59 -12.52 10.12 30.33
CA PRO A 59 -13.74 9.70 29.65
C PRO A 59 -14.42 8.56 30.41
N ASN A 60 -15.73 8.69 30.62
CA ASN A 60 -16.52 7.65 31.26
C ASN A 60 -16.80 6.51 30.27
N VAL A 61 -16.33 5.29 30.60
CA VAL A 61 -16.43 4.10 29.74
C VAL A 61 -17.88 3.74 29.39
N ASP A 62 -18.82 3.89 30.31
CA ASP A 62 -20.24 3.59 30.07
C ASP A 62 -20.86 4.61 29.11
N GLN A 63 -20.53 5.90 29.28
CA GLN A 63 -20.99 6.96 28.38
C GLN A 63 -20.41 6.81 26.97
N VAL A 64 -19.14 6.43 26.86
CA VAL A 64 -18.47 6.15 25.58
C VAL A 64 -19.12 4.96 24.89
N SER A 65 -19.36 3.86 25.61
CA SER A 65 -20.01 2.66 25.07
C SER A 65 -21.42 2.98 24.57
N GLN A 66 -22.19 3.72 25.37
CA GLN A 66 -23.53 4.17 24.98
C GLN A 66 -23.50 5.09 23.76
N LEU A 67 -22.53 6.02 23.67
CA LEU A 67 -22.38 6.88 22.49
C LEU A 67 -22.11 6.07 21.22
N VAL A 68 -21.22 5.07 21.30
CA VAL A 68 -20.86 4.21 20.17
C VAL A 68 -22.09 3.44 19.65
N GLU A 69 -22.91 2.90 20.54
CA GLU A 69 -24.15 2.24 20.15
C GLU A 69 -25.11 3.18 19.41
N GLU A 70 -25.32 4.38 19.94
CA GLU A 70 -26.24 5.36 19.34
C GLU A 70 -25.70 5.91 18.01
N VAL A 71 -24.38 6.04 17.86
CA VAL A 71 -23.72 6.39 16.59
C VAL A 71 -23.96 5.32 15.53
N CYS A 72 -23.86 4.04 15.88
CA CYS A 72 -24.12 2.93 14.97
C CYS A 72 -25.61 2.81 14.63
N LYS A 73 -26.50 2.81 15.63
CA LYS A 73 -27.96 2.73 15.44
C LYS A 73 -28.53 3.92 14.66
N GLY A 74 -27.86 5.07 14.74
CA GLY A 74 -28.27 6.30 14.09
C GLY A 74 -27.78 6.47 12.65
N ASP A 75 -27.08 5.50 12.07
CA ASP A 75 -26.41 5.60 10.76
C ASP A 75 -25.46 6.80 10.64
N ILE A 76 -24.93 7.26 11.78
CA ILE A 76 -24.10 8.46 11.83
C ILE A 76 -22.75 8.21 11.15
N ILE A 77 -22.26 6.97 11.19
CA ILE A 77 -21.03 6.54 10.49
C ILE A 77 -21.13 6.81 8.99
N ALA A 78 -22.25 6.41 8.36
CA ALA A 78 -22.47 6.64 6.93
C ALA A 78 -22.56 8.15 6.61
N LEU A 79 -23.29 8.91 7.42
CA LEU A 79 -23.40 10.36 7.26
C LEU A 79 -22.06 11.07 7.38
N ILE A 80 -21.25 10.69 8.36
CA ILE A 80 -19.88 11.19 8.57
C ILE A 80 -19.04 11.01 7.30
N ILE A 81 -19.06 9.81 6.72
CA ILE A 81 -18.26 9.49 5.53
C ILE A 81 -18.75 10.29 4.32
N HIS A 82 -20.06 10.28 4.05
CA HIS A 82 -20.62 10.97 2.88
C HIS A 82 -20.52 12.49 2.96
N LYS A 83 -20.59 13.07 4.16
CA LYS A 83 -20.48 14.53 4.37
C LYS A 83 -19.05 15.01 4.54
N LEU A 84 -18.07 14.11 4.68
CA LEU A 84 -16.65 14.45 4.84
C LEU A 84 -16.15 15.53 3.86
N PRO A 85 -16.50 15.52 2.55
CA PRO A 85 -16.04 16.55 1.61
C PRO A 85 -16.60 17.95 1.86
N VAL A 86 -17.73 18.07 2.57
CA VAL A 86 -18.42 19.35 2.83
C VAL A 86 -17.95 19.98 4.15
N LEU A 87 -17.33 19.20 5.02
CA LEU A 87 -16.91 19.66 6.35
C LEU A 87 -15.73 20.64 6.27
N GLY A 88 -15.75 21.65 7.16
CA GLY A 88 -14.63 22.54 7.36
C GLY A 88 -13.39 21.82 7.92
N TRP A 89 -12.22 22.45 7.77
CA TRP A 89 -10.94 21.89 8.22
C TRP A 89 -10.94 21.44 9.68
N GLU A 90 -11.45 22.27 10.60
CA GLU A 90 -11.45 21.90 12.03
C GLU A 90 -12.38 20.72 12.33
N ALA A 91 -13.58 20.74 11.74
CA ALA A 91 -14.52 19.63 11.87
C ALA A 91 -13.92 18.31 11.38
N ARG A 92 -13.16 18.32 10.27
CA ARG A 92 -12.46 17.12 9.75
C ARG A 92 -11.38 16.64 10.71
N LYS A 93 -10.58 17.55 11.29
CA LYS A 93 -9.52 17.20 12.25
C LYS A 93 -10.08 16.50 13.48
N ASP A 94 -11.13 17.06 14.07
CA ASP A 94 -11.80 16.48 15.24
C ASP A 94 -12.49 15.16 14.91
N LEU A 95 -13.08 15.08 13.72
CA LEU A 95 -13.69 13.85 13.24
C LEU A 95 -12.68 12.71 13.11
N ILE A 96 -11.50 12.93 12.53
CA ILE A 96 -10.47 11.90 12.36
C ILE A 96 -9.96 11.38 13.71
N HIS A 97 -9.80 12.28 14.67
CA HIS A 97 -9.45 11.91 16.04
C HIS A 97 -10.54 11.04 16.67
N CYS A 98 -11.81 11.45 16.56
CA CYS A 98 -12.93 10.66 17.05
C CYS A 98 -13.07 9.31 16.35
N TRP A 99 -12.89 9.27 15.02
CA TRP A 99 -12.95 8.06 14.19
C TRP A 99 -12.01 6.97 14.70
N SER A 100 -10.75 7.36 14.98
CA SER A 100 -9.72 6.47 15.50
C SER A 100 -10.07 5.85 16.86
N ILE A 101 -10.87 6.56 17.67
CA ILE A 101 -11.35 6.09 18.96
C ILE A 101 -12.59 5.20 18.77
N LEU A 102 -13.59 5.69 18.01
CA LEU A 102 -14.85 5.00 17.74
C LEU A 102 -14.64 3.58 17.19
N LEU A 103 -13.72 3.41 16.24
CA LEU A 103 -13.41 2.08 15.68
C LEU A 103 -12.79 1.12 16.70
N LYS A 104 -12.07 1.62 17.70
CA LYS A 104 -11.36 0.81 18.71
C LYS A 104 -12.19 0.50 19.94
N GLN A 105 -13.34 1.15 20.11
CA GLN A 105 -14.22 0.90 21.24
C GLN A 105 -14.92 -0.45 21.11
N LYS A 106 -14.96 -1.17 22.23
CA LYS A 106 -15.69 -2.43 22.34
C LYS A 106 -16.95 -2.23 23.17
N VAL A 107 -18.08 -2.68 22.63
CA VAL A 107 -19.33 -2.82 23.38
C VAL A 107 -19.61 -4.32 23.43
N ASP A 108 -19.80 -4.87 24.62
CA ASP A 108 -20.00 -6.32 24.83
C ASP A 108 -18.95 -7.22 24.14
N SER A 109 -17.68 -6.81 24.20
CA SER A 109 -16.53 -7.47 23.56
C SER A 109 -16.48 -7.42 22.03
N LYS A 110 -17.40 -6.71 21.38
CA LYS A 110 -17.47 -6.53 19.92
C LYS A 110 -17.13 -5.11 19.51
N TYR A 111 -16.54 -4.97 18.33
CA TYR A 111 -16.28 -3.65 17.74
C TYR A 111 -17.51 -3.20 16.95
N CYS A 112 -18.48 -2.54 17.60
CA CYS A 112 -19.75 -2.18 16.96
C CYS A 112 -19.60 -1.36 15.68
N CYS A 113 -18.69 -0.37 15.66
CA CYS A 113 -18.43 0.41 14.47
C CYS A 113 -17.85 -0.43 13.31
N VAL A 114 -17.06 -1.46 13.64
CA VAL A 114 -16.50 -2.38 12.63
C VAL A 114 -17.59 -3.31 12.10
N GLU A 115 -18.41 -3.90 12.97
CA GLU A 115 -19.58 -4.70 12.56
C GLU A 115 -20.55 -3.89 11.69
N TYR A 116 -20.74 -2.60 12.00
CA TYR A 116 -21.55 -1.70 11.18
C TYR A 116 -20.95 -1.53 9.77
N ILE A 117 -19.65 -1.30 9.66
CA ILE A 117 -18.98 -1.14 8.35
C ILE A 117 -18.96 -2.46 7.57
N GLU A 118 -18.82 -3.61 8.24
CA GLU A 118 -18.95 -4.93 7.60
C GLU A 118 -20.33 -5.13 6.95
N GLN A 119 -21.38 -4.54 7.53
CA GLN A 119 -22.75 -4.57 6.97
C GLN A 119 -22.99 -3.52 5.88
N HIS A 120 -22.12 -2.51 5.78
CA HIS A 120 -22.19 -1.39 4.83
C HIS A 120 -20.86 -1.20 4.10
N PRO A 121 -20.41 -2.22 3.33
CA PRO A 121 -19.10 -2.22 2.70
C PRO A 121 -18.89 -1.09 1.67
N GLU A 122 -19.97 -0.56 1.10
CA GLU A 122 -19.95 0.59 0.18
C GLU A 122 -19.31 1.85 0.78
N LEU A 123 -19.29 1.95 2.10
CA LEU A 123 -18.63 3.04 2.83
C LEU A 123 -17.11 3.00 2.67
N LEU A 124 -16.53 1.79 2.61
CA LEU A 124 -15.10 1.61 2.35
C LEU A 124 -14.75 1.98 0.92
N ASP A 125 -15.59 1.59 -0.05
CA ASP A 125 -15.40 1.97 -1.45
C ASP A 125 -15.51 3.48 -1.63
N PHE A 126 -16.44 4.15 -0.94
CA PHE A 126 -16.55 5.61 -0.95
C PHE A 126 -15.25 6.27 -0.45
N LEU A 127 -14.69 5.79 0.67
CA LEU A 127 -13.41 6.30 1.20
C LEU A 127 -12.26 6.11 0.21
N VAL A 128 -12.22 4.98 -0.51
CA VAL A 128 -11.21 4.73 -1.55
C VAL A 128 -11.41 5.67 -2.75
N VAL A 129 -12.64 5.85 -3.23
CA VAL A 129 -12.94 6.74 -4.36
C VAL A 129 -12.57 8.19 -4.05
N CYS A 130 -12.68 8.62 -2.80
CA CYS A 130 -12.26 9.97 -2.38
C CYS A 130 -10.75 10.25 -2.54
N PHE A 131 -9.88 9.24 -2.75
CA PHE A 131 -8.50 9.47 -3.18
C PHE A 131 -8.41 10.05 -4.61
N ASN A 132 -9.41 9.81 -5.44
CA ASN A 132 -9.44 10.24 -6.83
C ASN A 132 -9.77 11.74 -6.93
N CYS A 133 -8.77 12.56 -6.64
CA CYS A 133 -8.84 14.02 -6.69
C CYS A 133 -9.07 14.60 -8.10
N ASN A 134 -9.01 13.77 -9.15
CA ASN A 134 -8.85 14.19 -10.54
C ASN A 134 -9.96 13.74 -11.52
N HIS A 135 -10.96 12.95 -11.11
CA HIS A 135 -12.07 12.56 -12.01
C HIS A 135 -13.25 13.55 -11.99
N ALA A 136 -12.95 14.85 -11.98
CA ALA A 136 -13.94 15.87 -12.32
C ALA A 136 -14.09 16.06 -13.85
N ALA A 137 -13.24 15.44 -14.68
CA ALA A 137 -13.15 15.79 -16.11
C ALA A 137 -13.42 14.67 -17.12
N ASP A 138 -13.29 13.39 -16.78
CA ASP A 138 -13.44 12.32 -17.79
C ASP A 138 -14.75 11.55 -17.61
N ALA A 139 -15.63 11.82 -18.58
CA ALA A 139 -17.01 11.38 -18.68
C ALA A 139 -17.19 9.86 -18.70
N SER A 140 -17.97 9.36 -17.74
CA SER A 140 -18.96 8.30 -18.00
C SER A 140 -20.27 8.74 -17.37
N GLY A 141 -21.35 8.70 -18.16
CA GLY A 141 -22.63 9.37 -17.91
C GLY A 141 -23.49 8.76 -16.79
N ASP A 142 -22.90 8.31 -15.69
CA ASP A 142 -23.63 7.91 -14.49
C ASP A 142 -23.62 9.07 -13.49
N VAL A 143 -24.77 9.75 -13.44
CA VAL A 143 -25.03 11.03 -12.75
C VAL A 143 -25.02 10.90 -11.21
N GLY A 144 -24.53 9.80 -10.64
CA GLY A 144 -24.44 9.59 -9.18
C GLY A 144 -23.17 10.11 -8.52
N ILE A 145 -22.02 10.05 -9.20
CA ILE A 145 -20.70 10.28 -8.58
C ILE A 145 -20.10 11.64 -8.97
N ALA A 146 -20.51 12.22 -10.10
CA ALA A 146 -19.97 13.49 -10.61
C ALA A 146 -20.39 14.74 -9.80
N MET A 147 -21.46 14.67 -9.00
CA MET A 147 -21.94 15.83 -8.23
C MET A 147 -21.08 16.12 -6.98
N LEU A 148 -20.25 15.17 -6.52
CA LEU A 148 -19.33 15.35 -5.39
C LEU A 148 -17.98 15.97 -5.79
N ALA A 149 -17.72 16.14 -7.08
CA ALA A 149 -16.48 16.72 -7.61
C ALA A 149 -16.54 18.26 -7.81
N LEU A 150 -17.61 18.91 -7.36
CA LEU A 150 -17.76 20.37 -7.40
C LEU A 150 -17.40 20.96 -6.05
N HIS A 151 -16.11 21.28 -5.85
CA HIS A 151 -15.58 22.56 -5.33
C HIS A 151 -14.06 22.40 -5.17
N SER A 152 -13.34 22.99 -6.12
CA SER A 152 -11.91 22.88 -6.38
C SER A 152 -11.01 23.65 -5.40
N TYR A 153 -11.23 23.53 -4.10
CA TYR A 153 -10.33 24.07 -3.08
C TYR A 153 -10.22 23.17 -1.82
N ASP A 154 -10.21 21.84 -1.95
CA ASP A 154 -9.65 20.98 -0.86
C ASP A 154 -9.43 19.49 -1.15
N ASN A 155 -9.43 19.06 -2.41
CA ASN A 155 -9.38 17.63 -2.77
C ASN A 155 -8.19 16.87 -2.15
N LYS A 156 -7.04 17.55 -2.00
CA LYS A 156 -5.86 16.98 -1.36
C LYS A 156 -6.11 16.66 0.11
N GLU A 157 -6.62 17.60 0.89
CA GLU A 157 -6.83 17.39 2.32
C GLU A 157 -7.88 16.32 2.59
N ILE A 158 -8.95 16.31 1.79
CA ILE A 158 -9.99 15.27 1.87
C ILE A 158 -9.35 13.89 1.60
N ALA A 159 -8.53 13.77 0.55
CA ALA A 159 -7.83 12.51 0.25
C ALA A 159 -6.94 12.05 1.41
N LEU A 160 -6.16 12.95 2.03
CA LEU A 160 -5.33 12.62 3.18
C LEU A 160 -6.17 12.18 4.39
N ASN A 161 -7.29 12.85 4.66
CA ASN A 161 -8.20 12.49 5.74
C ASN A 161 -8.85 11.12 5.50
N CYS A 162 -9.30 10.84 4.27
CA CYS A 162 -9.80 9.54 3.85
C CYS A 162 -8.75 8.45 4.02
N GLY A 163 -7.50 8.72 3.65
CA GLY A 163 -6.40 7.77 3.84
C GLY A 163 -6.15 7.43 5.30
N ILE A 164 -6.20 8.42 6.20
CA ILE A 164 -6.10 8.17 7.64
C ILE A 164 -7.27 7.31 8.12
N MET A 165 -8.50 7.68 7.77
CA MET A 165 -9.71 6.92 8.17
C MET A 165 -9.67 5.48 7.66
N LEU A 166 -9.27 5.28 6.41
CA LEU A 166 -9.17 3.98 5.75
C LEU A 166 -8.08 3.11 6.39
N ARG A 167 -6.91 3.68 6.73
CA ARG A 167 -5.85 2.97 7.45
C ARG A 167 -6.26 2.54 8.86
N GLU A 168 -7.13 3.28 9.54
CA GLU A 168 -7.73 2.80 10.79
C GLU A 168 -8.66 1.60 10.57
N CYS A 169 -9.43 1.57 9.47
CA CYS A 169 -10.25 0.42 9.09
C CYS A 169 -9.42 -0.82 8.73
N ILE A 170 -8.33 -0.65 7.98
CA ILE A 170 -7.45 -1.75 7.54
C ILE A 170 -6.80 -2.49 8.72
N LYS A 171 -6.75 -1.90 9.92
CA LYS A 171 -6.29 -2.61 11.13
C LYS A 171 -7.17 -3.82 11.48
N PHE A 172 -8.41 -3.85 11.02
CA PHE A 172 -9.35 -4.95 11.25
C PHE A 172 -9.31 -5.94 10.08
N PRO A 173 -9.02 -7.23 10.31
CA PRO A 173 -8.85 -8.21 9.25
C PRO A 173 -10.05 -8.33 8.30
N ALA A 174 -11.28 -8.26 8.82
CA ALA A 174 -12.49 -8.38 8.00
C ALA A 174 -12.64 -7.23 6.99
N LEU A 175 -12.42 -5.99 7.44
CA LEU A 175 -12.47 -4.80 6.57
C LEU A 175 -11.31 -4.78 5.57
N ALA A 176 -10.11 -5.19 6.01
CA ALA A 176 -8.95 -5.31 5.12
C ALA A 176 -9.17 -6.38 4.03
N LYS A 177 -9.80 -7.51 4.38
CA LYS A 177 -10.16 -8.56 3.43
C LYS A 177 -11.11 -8.02 2.36
N TYR A 178 -12.19 -7.35 2.77
CA TYR A 178 -13.12 -6.74 1.83
C TYR A 178 -12.41 -5.78 0.86
N LEU A 179 -11.56 -4.89 1.39
CA LEU A 179 -10.82 -3.93 0.57
C LEU A 179 -9.86 -4.58 -0.41
N LEU A 180 -9.17 -5.67 -0.02
CA LEU A 180 -8.26 -6.40 -0.91
C LEU A 180 -9.01 -7.11 -2.04
N GLU A 181 -10.18 -7.67 -1.76
CA GLU A 181 -11.01 -8.39 -2.74
C GLU A 181 -11.90 -7.46 -3.59
N SER A 182 -12.04 -6.19 -3.19
CA SER A 182 -12.86 -5.20 -3.91
C SER A 182 -12.17 -4.70 -5.18
N PRO A 183 -12.90 -4.43 -6.28
CA PRO A 183 -12.37 -3.73 -7.46
C PRO A 183 -11.74 -2.37 -7.14
N SER A 184 -12.16 -1.75 -6.03
CA SER A 184 -11.58 -0.49 -5.53
C SER A 184 -10.09 -0.63 -5.20
N PHE A 185 -9.59 -1.83 -4.89
CA PHE A 185 -8.17 -2.09 -4.66
C PHE A 185 -7.29 -1.69 -5.85
N GLU A 186 -7.75 -1.97 -7.07
CA GLU A 186 -6.97 -1.69 -8.28
C GLU A 186 -6.73 -0.20 -8.49
N LEU A 187 -7.56 0.66 -7.91
CA LEU A 187 -7.39 2.10 -7.97
C LEU A 187 -6.09 2.56 -7.30
N PHE A 188 -5.56 1.82 -6.32
CA PHE A 188 -4.28 2.15 -5.69
C PHE A 188 -3.11 2.14 -6.69
N PHE A 189 -3.12 1.26 -7.71
CA PHE A 189 -2.10 1.28 -8.77
C PHE A 189 -2.11 2.59 -9.58
N LYS A 190 -3.25 3.30 -9.63
CA LYS A 190 -3.38 4.63 -10.23
C LYS A 190 -3.03 5.73 -9.22
N PHE A 191 -3.46 5.60 -7.97
CA PHE A 191 -3.26 6.62 -6.94
C PHE A 191 -1.79 6.84 -6.59
N VAL A 192 -1.00 5.78 -6.57
CA VAL A 192 0.44 5.85 -6.29
C VAL A 192 1.24 6.55 -7.39
N GLU A 193 0.65 6.71 -8.59
CA GLU A 193 1.24 7.41 -9.73
C GLU A 193 0.73 8.85 -9.88
N LEU A 194 -0.09 9.33 -8.95
CA LEU A 194 -0.59 10.69 -9.01
C LEU A 194 0.57 11.70 -8.96
N PRO A 195 0.48 12.81 -9.72
CA PRO A 195 1.52 13.83 -9.73
C PRO A 195 1.63 14.58 -8.40
N ASN A 196 0.57 14.56 -7.58
CA ASN A 196 0.58 15.14 -6.25
C ASN A 196 1.31 14.20 -5.28
N PHE A 197 2.54 14.56 -4.93
CA PHE A 197 3.42 13.76 -4.08
C PHE A 197 2.78 13.38 -2.74
N ASP A 198 2.09 14.30 -2.07
CA ASP A 198 1.53 14.04 -0.74
C ASP A 198 0.39 13.00 -0.81
N VAL A 199 -0.49 13.13 -1.81
CA VAL A 199 -1.59 12.16 -2.03
C VAL A 199 -1.04 10.82 -2.49
N ALA A 200 -0.06 10.80 -3.40
CA ALA A 200 0.57 9.56 -3.85
C ALA A 200 1.32 8.86 -2.71
N SER A 201 2.02 9.60 -1.84
CA SER A 201 2.72 9.05 -0.67
C SER A 201 1.74 8.50 0.37
N ASP A 202 0.60 9.16 0.58
CA ASP A 202 -0.45 8.66 1.47
C ASP A 202 -1.13 7.40 0.89
N ALA A 203 -1.38 7.39 -0.43
CA ALA A 203 -1.86 6.21 -1.14
C ALA A 203 -0.87 5.04 -1.02
N PHE A 204 0.44 5.29 -1.14
CA PHE A 204 1.47 4.27 -0.90
C PHE A 204 1.44 3.71 0.52
N SER A 205 1.20 4.55 1.51
CA SER A 205 1.10 4.12 2.92
C SER A 205 -0.09 3.18 3.12
N THR A 206 -1.22 3.50 2.49
CA THR A 206 -2.43 2.69 2.52
C THR A 206 -2.27 1.39 1.73
N PHE A 207 -1.68 1.46 0.53
CA PHE A 207 -1.38 0.30 -0.31
C PHE A 207 -0.43 -0.67 0.38
N LYS A 208 0.61 -0.13 1.05
CA LYS A 208 1.51 -0.92 1.89
C LYS A 208 0.77 -1.61 3.04
N ASP A 209 -0.06 -0.88 3.79
CA ASP A 209 -0.81 -1.46 4.91
C ASP A 209 -1.71 -2.61 4.43
N LEU A 210 -2.41 -2.44 3.31
CA LEU A 210 -3.22 -3.51 2.71
C LEU A 210 -2.39 -4.75 2.38
N LEU A 211 -1.19 -4.59 1.83
CA LEU A 211 -0.32 -5.69 1.40
C LEU A 211 0.57 -6.29 2.49
N THR A 212 0.69 -5.67 3.67
CA THR A 212 1.66 -6.11 4.69
C THR A 212 1.05 -6.33 6.08
N LYS A 213 -0.10 -5.72 6.41
CA LYS A 213 -0.69 -5.78 7.76
C LYS A 213 -1.13 -7.19 8.15
N HIS A 214 -1.80 -7.89 7.24
CA HIS A 214 -2.44 -9.19 7.50
C HIS A 214 -1.87 -10.25 6.56
N GLY A 215 -0.63 -10.68 6.80
CA GLY A 215 0.12 -11.55 5.88
C GLY A 215 -0.60 -12.83 5.43
N LYS A 216 -1.46 -13.43 6.26
CA LYS A 216 -2.28 -14.59 5.85
C LYS A 216 -3.32 -14.23 4.79
N LEU A 217 -4.05 -13.14 4.99
CA LEU A 217 -5.06 -12.66 4.02
C LEU A 217 -4.40 -12.26 2.70
N VAL A 218 -3.25 -11.59 2.79
CA VAL A 218 -2.46 -11.22 1.61
C VAL A 218 -1.98 -12.47 0.86
N SER A 219 -1.53 -13.50 1.58
CA SER A 219 -1.12 -14.76 0.95
C SER A 219 -2.26 -15.47 0.22
N GLU A 220 -3.46 -15.47 0.81
CA GLU A 220 -4.65 -16.06 0.18
C GLU A 220 -5.01 -15.25 -1.09
N PHE A 221 -5.12 -13.93 -0.98
CA PHE A 221 -5.39 -13.03 -2.09
C PHE A 221 -4.36 -13.17 -3.23
N LEU A 222 -3.06 -13.14 -2.93
CA LEU A 222 -2.00 -13.26 -3.94
C LEU A 222 -1.95 -14.64 -4.59
N ALA A 223 -2.40 -15.70 -3.91
CA ALA A 223 -2.48 -17.02 -4.50
C ALA A 223 -3.60 -17.08 -5.57
N ASP A 224 -4.73 -16.46 -5.29
CA ASP A 224 -5.91 -16.45 -6.16
C ASP A 224 -5.77 -15.46 -7.33
N HIS A 225 -5.14 -14.30 -7.09
CA HIS A 225 -5.01 -13.20 -8.06
C HIS A 225 -3.60 -13.03 -8.63
N TYR A 226 -2.73 -14.04 -8.51
CA TYR A 226 -1.29 -13.93 -8.80
C TYR A 226 -0.98 -13.22 -10.13
N SER A 227 -1.56 -13.69 -11.24
CA SER A 227 -1.24 -13.18 -12.58
C SER A 227 -1.67 -11.73 -12.76
N GLU A 228 -2.93 -11.43 -12.47
CA GLU A 228 -3.49 -10.07 -12.59
C GLU A 228 -2.75 -9.07 -11.69
N PHE A 229 -2.50 -9.45 -10.44
CA PHE A 229 -1.78 -8.61 -9.49
C PHE A 229 -0.37 -8.27 -9.98
N PHE A 230 0.43 -9.28 -10.34
CA PHE A 230 1.82 -9.04 -10.76
C PHE A 230 1.92 -8.36 -12.13
N ASP A 231 0.93 -8.50 -13.00
CA ASP A 231 0.84 -7.74 -14.26
C ASP A 231 0.62 -6.25 -14.02
N LEU A 232 -0.19 -5.88 -13.02
CA LEU A 232 -0.34 -4.49 -12.58
C LEU A 232 0.90 -4.01 -11.82
N TYR A 233 1.48 -4.86 -10.97
CA TYR A 233 2.64 -4.53 -10.16
C TYR A 233 3.89 -4.27 -11.00
N GLU A 234 4.08 -5.00 -12.10
CA GLU A 234 5.17 -4.78 -13.04
C GLU A 234 5.14 -3.37 -13.65
N LYS A 235 3.96 -2.79 -13.86
CA LYS A 235 3.80 -1.43 -14.39
C LYS A 235 4.34 -0.38 -13.42
N ILE A 236 4.02 -0.48 -12.13
CA ILE A 236 4.53 0.45 -11.11
C ILE A 236 6.01 0.25 -10.81
N LEU A 237 6.54 -0.98 -10.95
CA LEU A 237 7.97 -1.27 -10.87
C LEU A 237 8.76 -0.69 -12.06
N THR A 238 8.14 -0.60 -13.23
CA THR A 238 8.77 -0.07 -14.47
C THR A 238 8.37 1.37 -14.77
N SER A 239 7.68 2.03 -13.84
CA SER A 239 7.20 3.41 -13.98
C SER A 239 8.31 4.41 -14.27
N THR A 240 7.99 5.49 -14.98
CA THR A 240 8.94 6.61 -15.14
C THR A 240 9.15 7.36 -13.82
N ASN A 241 8.18 7.31 -12.90
CA ASN A 241 8.27 7.97 -11.60
C ASN A 241 9.24 7.21 -10.68
N TYR A 242 10.33 7.88 -10.32
CA TYR A 242 11.36 7.35 -9.45
C TYR A 242 10.84 6.96 -8.07
N VAL A 243 10.00 7.80 -7.45
CA VAL A 243 9.44 7.54 -6.12
C VAL A 243 8.50 6.35 -6.19
N THR A 244 7.66 6.28 -7.23
CA THR A 244 6.75 5.14 -7.41
C THR A 244 7.52 3.84 -7.49
N ARG A 245 8.52 3.76 -8.38
CA ARG A 245 9.35 2.56 -8.53
C ARG A 245 10.00 2.17 -7.22
N ARG A 246 10.58 3.14 -6.50
CA ARG A 246 11.21 2.91 -5.20
C ARG A 246 10.25 2.29 -4.19
N GLN A 247 9.13 2.95 -3.94
CA GLN A 247 8.21 2.53 -2.88
C GLN A 247 7.54 1.21 -3.24
N SER A 248 7.14 1.04 -4.51
CA SER A 248 6.59 -0.23 -5.01
C SER A 248 7.58 -1.36 -4.83
N LEU A 249 8.85 -1.11 -5.13
CA LEU A 249 9.87 -2.10 -4.93
C LEU A 249 10.04 -2.42 -3.44
N LYS A 250 10.19 -1.42 -2.57
CA LYS A 250 10.28 -1.64 -1.13
C LYS A 250 9.13 -2.49 -0.59
N ILE A 251 7.89 -2.19 -1.00
CA ILE A 251 6.70 -2.95 -0.57
C ILE A 251 6.76 -4.39 -1.08
N LEU A 252 7.24 -4.61 -2.31
CA LEU A 252 7.40 -5.95 -2.89
C LEU A 252 8.32 -6.84 -2.05
N SER A 253 9.42 -6.28 -1.54
CA SER A 253 10.32 -7.04 -0.67
C SER A 253 9.65 -7.40 0.64
N GLU A 254 8.96 -6.42 1.24
CA GLU A 254 8.32 -6.59 2.54
C GLU A 254 7.28 -7.71 2.50
N PHE A 255 6.33 -7.70 1.55
CA PHE A 255 5.30 -8.74 1.55
C PHE A 255 5.80 -10.09 1.01
N LEU A 256 6.70 -10.15 0.03
CA LEU A 256 7.17 -11.45 -0.49
C LEU A 256 7.96 -12.24 0.55
N LEU A 257 8.62 -11.55 1.48
CA LEU A 257 9.48 -12.16 2.50
C LEU A 257 8.74 -12.62 3.75
N GLU A 258 7.46 -12.27 3.88
CA GLU A 258 6.63 -12.74 4.97
C GLU A 258 6.43 -14.26 4.91
N ALA A 259 6.47 -14.93 6.08
CA ALA A 259 6.39 -16.39 6.16
C ALA A 259 5.14 -16.99 5.47
N PRO A 260 3.93 -16.40 5.56
CA PRO A 260 2.76 -16.86 4.81
C PRO A 260 2.97 -16.84 3.29
N ASN A 261 3.70 -15.85 2.77
CA ASN A 261 3.88 -15.62 1.33
C ASN A 261 4.99 -16.47 0.69
N SER A 262 5.61 -17.40 1.44
CA SER A 262 6.67 -18.27 0.92
C SER A 262 6.32 -19.01 -0.38
N PRO A 263 5.09 -19.55 -0.58
CA PRO A 263 4.72 -20.18 -1.85
C PRO A 263 4.69 -19.19 -3.02
N ILE A 264 4.17 -17.98 -2.79
CA ILE A 264 4.08 -16.90 -3.78
C ILE A 264 5.48 -16.45 -4.17
N MET A 265 6.36 -16.24 -3.19
CA MET A 265 7.76 -15.90 -3.41
C MET A 265 8.48 -16.97 -4.24
N LYS A 266 8.31 -18.26 -3.92
CA LYS A 266 8.90 -19.37 -4.70
C LYS A 266 8.48 -19.35 -6.15
N ARG A 267 7.20 -19.08 -6.43
CA ARG A 267 6.69 -18.93 -7.79
C ARG A 267 7.29 -17.70 -8.48
N TYR A 268 7.31 -16.57 -7.78
CA TYR A 268 7.88 -15.30 -8.27
C TYR A 268 9.33 -15.45 -8.76
N ILE A 269 10.16 -16.14 -7.98
CA ILE A 269 11.59 -16.35 -8.32
C ILE A 269 11.85 -17.38 -9.42
N GLN A 270 10.85 -18.15 -9.82
CA GLN A 270 10.98 -19.12 -10.91
C GLN A 270 10.71 -18.49 -12.28
N GLU A 271 10.01 -17.36 -12.30
CA GLU A 271 9.59 -16.72 -13.55
C GLU A 271 10.67 -15.80 -14.11
N VAL A 272 11.06 -16.05 -15.36
CA VAL A 272 12.07 -15.28 -16.10
C VAL A 272 11.67 -13.81 -16.24
N ARG A 273 10.37 -13.51 -16.33
CA ARG A 273 9.84 -12.15 -16.43
C ARG A 273 10.28 -11.28 -15.25
N HIS A 274 10.03 -11.75 -14.03
CA HIS A 274 10.38 -11.04 -12.82
C HIS A 274 11.90 -10.86 -12.68
N LEU A 275 12.71 -11.84 -13.11
CA LEU A 275 14.17 -11.68 -13.17
C LEU A 275 14.60 -10.53 -14.09
N LYS A 276 14.00 -10.42 -15.28
CA LYS A 276 14.30 -9.34 -16.24
C LYS A 276 13.95 -7.96 -15.67
N VAL A 277 12.82 -7.83 -14.97
CA VAL A 277 12.43 -6.59 -14.28
C VAL A 277 13.49 -6.21 -13.24
N MET A 278 13.89 -7.15 -12.38
CA MET A 278 14.92 -6.90 -11.36
C MET A 278 16.28 -6.51 -11.96
N MET A 279 16.71 -7.19 -13.03
CA MET A 279 17.95 -6.85 -13.75
C MET A 279 17.89 -5.46 -14.40
N THR A 280 16.71 -5.04 -14.88
CA THR A 280 16.50 -3.71 -15.46
C THR A 280 16.56 -2.62 -14.39
N LEU A 281 15.96 -2.88 -13.22
CA LEU A 281 16.03 -1.98 -12.07
C LEU A 281 17.46 -1.77 -11.58
N LEU A 282 18.28 -2.84 -11.51
CA LEU A 282 19.70 -2.73 -11.18
C LEU A 282 20.47 -1.80 -12.13
N LYS A 283 20.25 -1.93 -13.44
CA LYS A 283 20.88 -1.04 -14.45
C LYS A 283 20.44 0.41 -14.30
N PHE A 284 19.18 0.64 -13.92
CA PHE A 284 18.66 1.99 -13.78
C PHE A 284 19.34 2.74 -12.62
N ILE A 285 19.64 2.07 -11.51
CA ILE A 285 20.38 2.67 -10.39
C ILE A 285 21.79 3.08 -10.82
N GLN A 286 22.48 2.23 -11.60
CA GLN A 286 23.86 2.52 -12.03
C GLN A 286 23.96 3.76 -12.92
N ASN A 287 22.96 3.99 -13.79
CA ASN A 287 22.93 5.12 -14.71
C ASN A 287 22.45 6.43 -14.07
N ALA A 288 21.78 6.37 -12.93
CA ALA A 288 21.41 7.55 -12.17
C ALA A 288 22.65 8.08 -11.44
N HIS A 289 23.12 9.28 -11.79
CA HIS A 289 24.26 9.92 -11.13
C HIS A 289 24.02 9.92 -9.61
N LEU A 290 24.88 9.21 -8.87
CA LEU A 290 24.71 8.92 -7.44
C LEU A 290 24.47 10.19 -6.60
N THR A 291 23.20 10.44 -6.27
CA THR A 291 22.79 11.36 -5.20
C THR A 291 22.46 10.52 -3.95
N HIS A 292 22.54 11.09 -2.73
CA HIS A 292 22.26 10.36 -1.49
C HIS A 292 20.88 9.66 -1.48
N THR A 293 19.89 10.20 -2.20
CA THR A 293 18.53 9.65 -2.28
C THR A 293 18.44 8.37 -3.13
N THR A 294 19.31 8.21 -4.12
CA THR A 294 19.47 6.99 -4.96
C THR A 294 20.16 5.83 -4.23
N MET A 295 20.83 6.09 -3.10
CA MET A 295 21.65 5.09 -2.39
C MET A 295 20.82 4.20 -1.46
N SER A 296 19.79 4.74 -0.81
CA SER A 296 18.83 3.94 -0.03
C SER A 296 18.02 2.97 -0.91
N LEU A 297 17.87 3.29 -2.20
CA LEU A 297 17.24 2.45 -3.23
C LEU A 297 18.13 1.31 -3.69
N ALA A 298 19.44 1.53 -3.78
CA ALA A 298 20.41 0.50 -4.09
C ALA A 298 20.37 -0.60 -3.01
N PHE A 299 20.31 -0.21 -1.74
CA PHE A 299 20.13 -1.14 -0.61
C PHE A 299 18.80 -1.91 -0.74
N GLU A 300 17.66 -1.24 -0.99
CA GLU A 300 16.35 -1.90 -1.17
C GLU A 300 16.31 -2.85 -2.39
N ILE A 301 16.97 -2.49 -3.51
CA ILE A 301 17.11 -3.34 -4.71
C ILE A 301 18.03 -4.53 -4.47
N ILE A 302 19.15 -4.35 -3.75
CA ILE A 302 20.04 -5.45 -3.37
C ILE A 302 19.33 -6.37 -2.40
N VAL A 303 18.61 -5.86 -1.41
CA VAL A 303 17.76 -6.63 -0.48
C VAL A 303 16.68 -7.44 -1.21
N LEU A 304 16.16 -6.95 -2.34
CA LEU A 304 15.25 -7.70 -3.24
C LEU A 304 15.92 -8.68 -4.17
N PHE A 305 17.09 -8.32 -4.71
CA PHE A 305 17.94 -9.28 -5.39
C PHE A 305 18.39 -10.39 -4.42
N MET A 306 18.40 -10.09 -3.12
CA MET A 306 18.81 -10.93 -1.99
C MET A 306 17.69 -11.62 -1.21
N LEU A 307 16.39 -11.37 -1.49
CA LEU A 307 15.26 -11.93 -0.73
C LEU A 307 15.62 -12.36 0.71
N SER A 308 15.75 -11.31 1.53
CA SER A 308 16.39 -11.25 2.85
C SER A 308 16.35 -12.51 3.75
N ARG A 309 17.48 -12.73 4.41
CA ARG A 309 17.64 -13.35 5.74
C ARG A 309 17.40 -14.85 5.92
N HIS A 310 17.14 -15.64 4.87
CA HIS A 310 17.22 -17.10 4.97
C HIS A 310 18.04 -17.71 3.82
N PRO A 311 18.98 -18.64 4.08
CA PRO A 311 19.87 -19.25 3.08
C PRO A 311 19.18 -20.14 2.03
N MET A 312 17.86 -20.01 1.81
CA MET A 312 17.09 -20.96 1.01
C MET A 312 16.30 -20.38 -0.16
N TYR A 313 16.09 -19.06 -0.26
CA TYR A 313 15.19 -18.50 -1.28
C TYR A 313 15.68 -17.19 -1.90
N VAL A 314 16.49 -17.30 -2.93
CA VAL A 314 17.02 -16.18 -3.73
C VAL A 314 16.93 -16.60 -5.20
N PHE A 315 16.74 -15.70 -6.18
CA PHE A 315 16.92 -16.08 -7.61
C PHE A 315 18.30 -16.75 -7.86
N VAL A 316 19.32 -16.29 -7.12
CA VAL A 316 20.73 -16.71 -7.19
C VAL A 316 21.12 -17.79 -6.17
N ALA A 317 20.44 -17.94 -5.03
CA ALA A 317 20.69 -18.99 -4.01
C ALA A 317 19.60 -20.08 -3.93
N ASN A 318 18.54 -20.00 -4.75
CA ASN A 318 17.56 -21.08 -4.88
C ASN A 318 18.30 -22.36 -5.32
N PRO A 319 18.28 -23.46 -4.55
CA PRO A 319 18.95 -24.70 -4.95
C PRO A 319 18.35 -25.31 -6.23
N ASN A 320 17.06 -25.06 -6.49
CA ASN A 320 16.29 -25.59 -7.61
C ASN A 320 16.01 -24.51 -8.68
N LYS A 321 17.05 -23.82 -9.16
CA LYS A 321 16.87 -22.79 -10.21
C LYS A 321 16.37 -23.40 -11.52
N PRO A 322 15.33 -22.83 -12.16
CA PRO A 322 14.96 -23.19 -13.52
C PRO A 322 16.14 -23.06 -14.49
N ARG A 323 16.19 -23.90 -15.53
CA ARG A 323 17.28 -23.89 -16.52
C ARG A 323 17.44 -22.53 -17.19
N ASP A 324 16.32 -21.87 -17.49
CA ASP A 324 16.31 -20.55 -18.14
C ASP A 324 16.89 -19.45 -17.25
N VAL A 325 16.63 -19.50 -15.93
CA VAL A 325 17.23 -18.58 -14.95
C VAL A 325 18.75 -18.79 -14.88
N LYS A 326 19.21 -20.05 -14.83
CA LYS A 326 20.66 -20.36 -14.86
C LYS A 326 21.29 -19.83 -16.14
N PHE A 327 20.66 -20.06 -17.30
CA PHE A 327 21.15 -19.59 -18.60
C PHE A 327 21.28 -18.06 -18.65
N ILE A 328 20.27 -17.32 -18.17
CA ILE A 328 20.31 -15.85 -18.14
C ILE A 328 21.41 -15.33 -17.23
N LEU A 329 21.60 -15.93 -16.04
CA LEU A 329 22.66 -15.56 -15.12
C LEU A 329 24.05 -15.81 -15.71
N THR A 330 24.28 -16.97 -16.35
CA THR A 330 25.55 -17.29 -16.99
C THR A 330 25.82 -16.37 -18.19
N LYS A 331 24.82 -16.09 -19.02
CA LYS A 331 24.95 -15.21 -20.20
C LYS A 331 25.26 -13.76 -19.82
N ASN A 332 24.76 -13.28 -18.68
CA ASN A 332 24.97 -11.90 -18.22
C ASN A 332 26.05 -11.79 -17.13
N ARG A 333 26.81 -12.85 -16.86
CA ARG A 333 27.77 -12.94 -15.74
C ARG A 333 28.69 -11.74 -15.66
N GLU A 334 29.43 -11.44 -16.74
CA GLU A 334 30.46 -10.39 -16.75
C GLU A 334 29.86 -9.03 -16.39
N LYS A 335 28.72 -8.68 -17.03
CA LYS A 335 28.01 -7.43 -16.77
C LYS A 335 27.42 -7.37 -15.36
N LEU A 336 26.91 -8.48 -14.83
CA LEU A 336 26.38 -8.55 -13.47
C LEU A 336 27.48 -8.42 -12.42
N LEU A 337 28.64 -9.06 -12.62
CA LEU A 337 29.79 -8.92 -11.73
C LEU A 337 30.35 -7.49 -11.78
N GLU A 338 30.47 -6.90 -12.95
CA GLU A 338 30.87 -5.49 -13.10
C GLU A 338 29.88 -4.54 -12.41
N LEU A 339 28.57 -4.79 -12.56
CA LEU A 339 27.52 -4.04 -11.87
C LEU A 339 27.65 -4.14 -10.35
N LEU A 340 27.85 -5.34 -9.82
CA LEU A 340 27.94 -5.60 -8.38
C LEU A 340 29.23 -5.03 -7.78
N HIS A 341 30.38 -5.20 -8.44
CA HIS A 341 31.65 -4.66 -7.95
C HIS A 341 31.66 -3.12 -7.91
N ASN A 342 31.02 -2.47 -8.88
CA ASN A 342 30.90 -1.01 -8.92
C ASN A 342 29.81 -0.45 -7.99
N LEU A 343 29.03 -1.33 -7.33
CA LEU A 343 27.99 -0.96 -6.39
C LEU A 343 28.63 -0.63 -5.03
N SER A 344 28.37 0.57 -4.51
CA SER A 344 28.91 1.05 -3.23
C SER A 344 27.76 1.51 -2.32
N PRO A 345 27.85 1.31 -0.99
CA PRO A 345 26.81 1.73 -0.03
C PRO A 345 26.67 3.26 0.03
N GLY A 346 27.70 4.00 -0.42
CA GLY A 346 27.71 5.46 -0.49
C GLY A 346 28.91 6.07 0.20
N LYS A 347 29.18 7.34 -0.13
CA LYS A 347 30.27 8.08 0.51
C LYS A 347 29.96 8.28 1.98
N GLY A 348 30.69 7.58 2.86
CA GLY A 348 30.66 7.79 4.31
C GLY A 348 29.80 6.82 5.12
N SER A 349 29.28 5.75 4.52
CA SER A 349 28.58 4.65 5.23
C SER A 349 29.39 3.36 5.15
N GLU A 350 29.92 2.90 6.28
CA GLU A 350 30.42 1.53 6.44
C GLU A 350 29.24 0.64 6.83
N ASP A 351 28.50 0.18 5.83
CA ASP A 351 27.43 -0.80 6.02
C ASP A 351 28.04 -2.20 5.80
N GLU A 352 28.57 -2.79 6.88
CA GLU A 352 29.20 -4.12 6.84
C GLU A 352 28.22 -5.18 6.32
N GLN A 353 26.94 -5.07 6.67
CA GLN A 353 25.91 -6.00 6.21
C GLN A 353 25.73 -5.94 4.69
N PHE A 354 25.74 -4.74 4.11
CA PHE A 354 25.67 -4.56 2.66
C PHE A 354 26.83 -5.23 1.92
N GLU A 355 28.07 -5.06 2.39
CA GLU A 355 29.23 -5.63 1.71
C GLU A 355 29.28 -7.16 1.87
N GLU A 356 28.90 -7.72 3.03
CA GLU A 356 28.74 -9.16 3.21
C GLU A 356 27.70 -9.75 2.24
N GLU A 357 26.55 -9.09 2.11
CA GLU A 357 25.48 -9.53 1.23
C GLU A 357 25.90 -9.46 -0.26
N LYS A 358 26.54 -8.37 -0.66
CA LYS A 358 27.05 -8.18 -2.03
C LYS A 358 28.10 -9.25 -2.39
N GLU A 359 29.03 -9.51 -1.48
CA GLU A 359 30.08 -10.52 -1.68
C GLU A 359 29.48 -11.93 -1.81
N PHE A 360 28.46 -12.25 -1.03
CA PHE A 360 27.73 -13.52 -1.14
C PHE A 360 27.09 -13.70 -2.53
N ILE A 361 26.45 -12.66 -3.09
CA ILE A 361 25.86 -12.71 -4.44
C ILE A 361 26.92 -12.97 -5.50
N ILE A 362 28.04 -12.26 -5.42
CA ILE A 362 29.17 -12.41 -6.35
C ILE A 362 29.63 -13.86 -6.37
N GLN A 363 29.90 -14.43 -5.20
CA GLN A 363 30.35 -15.83 -5.07
C GLN A 363 29.34 -16.82 -5.64
N GLU A 364 28.04 -16.59 -5.43
CA GLU A 364 27.01 -17.51 -5.90
C GLU A 364 26.77 -17.41 -7.43
N ILE A 365 26.87 -16.21 -8.02
CA ILE A 365 26.86 -16.03 -9.49
C ILE A 365 28.03 -16.78 -10.13
N GLU A 366 29.21 -16.70 -9.51
CA GLU A 366 30.40 -17.43 -9.97
C GLU A 366 30.21 -18.94 -9.88
N ARG A 367 29.66 -19.45 -8.77
CA ARG A 367 29.35 -20.89 -8.60
C ARG A 367 28.33 -21.40 -9.62
N VAL A 368 27.25 -20.67 -9.87
CA VAL A 368 26.23 -21.06 -10.86
C VAL A 368 26.84 -21.13 -12.26
N SER A 369 27.73 -20.20 -12.60
CA SER A 369 28.44 -20.17 -13.87
C SER A 369 29.46 -21.31 -14.01
N ALA A 370 30.19 -21.62 -12.93
CA ALA A 370 31.11 -22.76 -12.89
C ALA A 370 30.38 -24.09 -13.08
N ASN A 371 29.25 -24.29 -12.39
CA ASN A 371 28.43 -25.50 -12.51
C ASN A 371 27.78 -25.64 -13.90
N HIS A 372 27.38 -24.54 -14.54
CA HIS A 372 26.92 -24.57 -15.93
C HIS A 372 28.04 -24.98 -16.89
N SER A 373 29.26 -24.44 -16.71
CA SER A 373 30.42 -24.80 -17.53
C SER A 373 30.76 -26.29 -17.40
N LEU A 374 30.70 -26.84 -16.18
CA LEU A 374 30.87 -28.27 -15.91
C LEU A 374 29.76 -29.13 -16.53
N SER A 375 28.49 -28.70 -16.47
CA SER A 375 27.37 -29.42 -17.10
C SER A 375 27.46 -29.44 -18.63
N CYS A 376 27.85 -28.33 -19.28
CA CYS A 376 28.13 -28.29 -20.71
C CYS A 376 29.37 -29.11 -21.08
N SER A 377 30.36 -29.18 -20.18
CA SER A 377 31.57 -29.99 -20.39
C SER A 377 31.25 -31.49 -20.28
N LEU A 378 30.41 -31.88 -19.33
CA LEU A 378 29.91 -33.25 -19.18
C LEU A 378 28.96 -33.66 -20.30
N GLU A 379 28.08 -32.78 -20.78
CA GLU A 379 27.26 -33.04 -21.97
C GLU A 379 28.12 -33.17 -23.23
N ARG A 380 29.22 -32.40 -23.36
CA ARG A 380 30.19 -32.60 -24.45
C ARG A 380 30.97 -33.91 -24.32
N ILE A 381 31.33 -34.33 -23.10
CA ILE A 381 32.02 -35.60 -22.85
C ILE A 381 31.10 -36.81 -23.12
N ILE A 382 29.77 -36.66 -22.99
CA ILE A 382 28.80 -37.72 -23.29
C ILE A 382 28.49 -37.80 -24.81
N ILE A 383 28.78 -36.74 -25.59
CA ILE A 383 28.54 -36.68 -27.04
C ILE A 383 29.87 -36.70 -27.82
N ASP A 384 30.79 -37.58 -27.43
CA ASP A 384 31.95 -37.95 -28.27
C ASP A 384 31.77 -39.41 -28.75
N ASP A 385 30.91 -39.58 -29.77
CA ASP A 385 30.99 -40.61 -30.81
C ASP A 385 30.06 -40.21 -31.99
N PRO A 386 30.34 -40.66 -33.23
CA PRO A 386 31.02 -39.97 -34.33
C PRO A 386 30.08 -39.08 -35.18
N PRO A 387 30.58 -38.31 -36.18
CA PRO A 387 29.85 -37.21 -36.77
C PRO A 387 28.84 -37.72 -37.80
N ASP A 388 27.54 -37.43 -37.59
CA ASP A 388 26.62 -37.13 -38.69
C ASP A 388 25.25 -36.58 -38.23
N VAL A 389 24.84 -35.47 -38.88
CA VAL A 389 23.47 -35.24 -39.40
C VAL A 389 22.36 -34.92 -38.37
N LEU A 390 22.19 -33.63 -38.01
CA LEU A 390 21.07 -32.77 -38.45
C LEU A 390 20.83 -31.53 -37.54
N SER A 391 20.90 -30.39 -38.22
CA SER A 391 20.40 -29.06 -37.90
C SER A 391 19.07 -29.01 -37.13
N ASN A 392 19.02 -28.25 -36.04
CA ASN A 392 17.79 -27.78 -35.41
C ASN A 392 17.74 -26.23 -35.41
N PRO A 393 16.79 -25.58 -36.11
CA PRO A 393 16.84 -24.15 -36.45
C PRO A 393 16.11 -23.23 -35.45
N ILE A 394 16.28 -23.41 -34.13
CA ILE A 394 15.53 -22.62 -33.12
C ILE A 394 16.41 -21.54 -32.43
N ALA A 395 17.71 -21.45 -32.75
CA ALA A 395 18.63 -20.58 -32.01
C ALA A 395 18.69 -19.10 -32.47
N THR A 396 17.80 -18.61 -33.34
CA THR A 396 18.04 -17.34 -34.05
C THR A 396 17.22 -16.14 -33.55
N GLU A 397 16.28 -16.26 -32.62
CA GLU A 397 15.33 -15.16 -32.32
C GLU A 397 15.36 -14.56 -30.89
N LEU A 398 16.51 -14.56 -30.21
CA LEU A 398 16.67 -13.81 -28.94
C LEU A 398 17.94 -12.94 -28.91
N ARG A 399 18.11 -12.14 -29.97
CA ARG A 399 18.89 -10.90 -29.91
C ARG A 399 18.05 -9.84 -29.18
N ILE A 400 18.43 -9.52 -27.95
CA ILE A 400 18.08 -8.22 -27.38
C ILE A 400 19.20 -7.30 -27.86
N ASP A 401 18.90 -6.49 -28.88
CA ASP A 401 19.81 -5.45 -29.33
C ASP A 401 20.02 -4.45 -28.19
N VAL A 402 21.29 -4.22 -27.90
CA VAL A 402 21.78 -3.30 -26.88
C VAL A 402 22.15 -2.03 -27.63
N THR A 403 21.20 -1.11 -27.72
CA THR A 403 21.43 0.30 -28.05
C THR A 403 20.64 1.18 -27.11
#